data_AF-A0A3N5AD05-F1
#
_entry.id   AF-A0A3N5AD05-F1
#
_cell.length_a   1.000
_cell.length_b   1.000
_cell.length_c   1.000
_cell.angle_alpha   90.00
_cell.angle_beta   90.00
_cell.angle_gamma   90.00
#
_symmetry.space_group_name_H-M   'P 1'
#
loop_
_entity.id
_entity.type
_entity.pdbx_description
1 polymer ?
#
loop_
_entity_poly.entity_id
_entity_poly.type
_entity_poly.pdbx_seq_one_letter_code
_entity_poly.pdbx_strand_id
1 'polypeptide(L)'
;MTHLELPPTPLHEIDLVEVPRLQSPAPQQRIEGRVSLSTAVVHPLTAEEAAAGEAEWLGFLAAESSHSDYFLLSVTCAFRPPANGDPFADAAVGVLLESPGQPADRQPIAWSISPKKRSHPMERATTVGLTAKLAIVESTLEVTRGQGREEFFVIGMGERDSDPEWRIKATSRHALIGDETFTLIVKATADVPVQAHMTVAATIKHHRFGLIPYRADLPATLRTIDLRRRTDPLNGDAGAASRTSGV
;
A
#
# COMPACT_ATOMS: atom_id res chain seq x y z
N MET A 1 -14.23 4.20 17.46
CA MET A 1 -13.69 4.41 16.10
C MET A 1 -12.71 5.55 16.17
N THR A 2 -11.43 5.25 15.92
CA THR A 2 -10.36 6.23 15.92
C THR A 2 -10.07 6.61 14.48
N HIS A 3 -9.96 7.90 14.21
CA HIS A 3 -9.59 8.41 12.89
C HIS A 3 -8.13 8.86 12.93
N LEU A 4 -7.34 8.34 12.00
CA LEU A 4 -5.99 8.82 11.76
C LEU A 4 -6.00 9.68 10.50
N GLU A 5 -5.54 10.92 10.65
CA GLU A 5 -5.28 11.80 9.53
C GLU A 5 -3.90 11.49 8.97
N LEU A 6 -3.83 11.10 7.70
CA LEU A 6 -2.56 10.80 7.05
C LEU A 6 -2.09 12.02 6.25
N PRO A 7 -0.78 12.33 6.27
CA PRO A 7 -0.26 13.43 5.47
C PRO A 7 -0.49 13.14 3.98
N PRO A 8 -0.81 14.18 3.18
CA PRO A 8 -0.87 14.02 1.74
C PRO A 8 0.52 13.66 1.21
N THR A 9 0.59 12.59 0.43
CA THR A 9 1.83 12.14 -0.21
C THR A 9 1.85 12.50 -1.69
N PRO A 10 3.00 12.94 -2.22
CA PRO A 10 3.17 13.17 -3.64
C PRO A 10 3.07 11.84 -4.40
N LEU A 11 2.47 11.89 -5.59
CA LEU A 11 2.45 10.79 -6.55
C LEU A 11 3.67 10.90 -7.45
N HIS A 12 4.36 9.78 -7.66
CA HIS A 12 5.50 9.66 -8.56
C HIS A 12 5.10 8.83 -9.75
N GLU A 13 5.36 9.31 -10.96
CA GLU A 13 5.16 8.50 -12.17
C GLU A 13 6.10 7.29 -12.14
N ILE A 14 5.55 6.13 -12.51
CA ILE A 14 6.29 4.88 -12.59
C ILE A 14 6.12 4.27 -13.97
N ASP A 15 7.22 3.71 -14.47
CA ASP A 15 7.24 3.12 -15.79
C ASP A 15 6.77 1.67 -15.72
N LEU A 16 5.90 1.29 -16.65
CA LEU A 16 5.48 -0.09 -16.85
C LEU A 16 6.34 -0.74 -17.94
N VAL A 17 7.00 -1.83 -17.61
CA VAL A 17 7.89 -2.58 -18.53
C VAL A 17 7.26 -3.93 -18.84
N GLU A 18 7.22 -4.30 -20.12
CA GLU A 18 6.65 -5.59 -20.54
C GLU A 18 7.36 -6.76 -19.85
N VAL A 19 6.58 -7.71 -19.32
CA VAL A 19 7.12 -8.92 -18.71
C VAL A 19 7.68 -9.85 -19.80
N PRO A 20 8.95 -10.29 -19.73
CA PRO A 20 9.54 -11.18 -20.72
C PRO A 20 8.72 -12.46 -20.88
N ARG A 21 8.43 -12.84 -22.14
CA ARG A 21 7.77 -14.11 -22.47
C ARG A 21 8.82 -15.13 -22.86
N LEU A 22 8.61 -16.39 -22.46
CA LEU A 22 9.55 -17.52 -22.61
C LEU A 22 10.01 -17.81 -24.06
N GLN A 23 9.49 -17.11 -25.08
CA GLN A 23 9.78 -17.33 -26.50
C GLN A 23 9.99 -16.04 -27.32
N SER A 24 10.08 -14.87 -26.70
CA SER A 24 10.22 -13.60 -27.42
C SER A 24 11.40 -12.77 -26.92
N PRO A 25 12.47 -12.59 -27.71
CA PRO A 25 13.54 -11.63 -27.43
C PRO A 25 13.16 -10.20 -27.86
N ALA A 26 11.87 -9.91 -28.03
CA ALA A 26 11.39 -8.62 -28.53
C ALA A 26 11.78 -7.47 -27.58
N PRO A 27 11.98 -6.24 -28.10
CA PRO A 27 12.29 -5.08 -27.28
C PRO A 27 11.22 -4.91 -26.18
N GLN A 28 11.68 -4.74 -24.94
CA GLN A 28 10.82 -4.47 -23.80
C GLN A 28 10.12 -3.14 -24.02
N GLN A 29 8.82 -3.17 -24.30
CA GLN A 29 8.05 -1.95 -24.40
C GLN A 29 7.95 -1.31 -23.01
N ARG A 30 8.30 -0.02 -22.92
CA ARG A 30 8.12 0.82 -21.75
C ARG A 30 6.88 1.71 -21.98
N ILE A 31 6.03 1.78 -20.97
CA ILE A 31 4.83 2.60 -20.95
C ILE A 31 4.97 3.60 -19.80
N GLU A 32 5.07 4.87 -20.13
CA GLU A 32 5.31 5.99 -19.20
C GLU A 32 4.00 6.74 -18.92
N GLY A 33 3.93 7.48 -17.80
CA GLY A 33 2.83 8.40 -17.47
C GLY A 33 1.44 7.75 -17.27
N ARG A 34 1.38 6.41 -17.23
CA ARG A 34 0.12 5.65 -17.15
C ARG A 34 -0.22 5.21 -15.73
N VAL A 35 0.79 5.08 -14.88
CA VAL A 35 0.63 4.74 -13.47
C VAL A 35 1.49 5.68 -12.64
N SER A 36 0.96 6.13 -11.51
CA SER A 36 1.73 6.82 -10.49
C SER A 36 1.55 6.12 -9.15
N LEU A 37 2.58 6.12 -8.31
CA LEU A 37 2.55 5.55 -6.98
C LEU A 37 2.98 6.60 -5.95
N SER A 38 2.27 6.69 -4.85
CA SER A 38 2.65 7.60 -3.78
C SER A 38 3.87 7.08 -3.03
N THR A 39 4.60 7.99 -2.37
CA THR A 39 5.43 7.57 -1.24
C THR A 39 4.52 6.92 -0.20
N ALA A 40 4.99 5.82 0.38
CA ALA A 40 4.27 5.15 1.46
C ALA A 40 4.23 6.02 2.72
N VAL A 41 3.07 6.09 3.36
CA VAL A 41 2.93 6.63 4.71
C VAL A 41 3.06 5.47 5.69
N VAL A 42 4.00 5.59 6.62
CA VAL A 42 4.16 4.65 7.72
C VAL A 42 3.88 5.38 9.02
N HIS A 43 2.99 4.82 9.84
CA HIS A 43 2.64 5.34 11.17
C HIS A 43 2.70 4.21 12.20
N PRO A 44 3.64 4.23 13.16
CA PRO A 44 3.63 3.30 14.30
C PRO A 44 2.36 3.50 15.11
N LEU A 45 1.64 2.41 15.42
CA LEU A 45 0.39 2.46 16.16
C LEU A 45 0.64 2.23 17.65
N THR A 46 0.10 3.10 18.50
CA THR A 46 -0.01 2.78 19.93
C THR A 46 -1.08 1.71 20.17
N ALA A 47 -1.08 1.09 21.35
CA ALA A 47 -2.13 0.14 21.73
C ALA A 47 -3.53 0.80 21.70
N GLU A 48 -3.63 2.07 22.09
CA GLU A 48 -4.87 2.86 22.05
C GLU A 48 -5.35 3.12 20.62
N GLU A 49 -4.44 3.51 19.72
CA GLU A 49 -4.74 3.73 18.31
C GLU A 49 -5.19 2.43 17.65
N ALA A 50 -4.42 1.35 17.86
CA ALA A 50 -4.73 0.02 17.34
C ALA A 50 -6.04 -0.56 17.95
N ALA A 51 -6.34 -0.25 19.20
CA ALA A 51 -7.60 -0.64 19.86
C ALA A 51 -8.81 0.17 19.39
N ALA A 52 -8.61 1.29 18.68
CA ALA A 52 -9.65 2.07 18.04
C ALA A 52 -10.87 2.45 18.92
N GLY A 53 -10.66 2.55 20.24
CA GLY A 53 -11.69 2.88 21.22
C GLY A 53 -12.49 1.69 21.78
N GLU A 54 -12.11 0.43 21.52
CA GLU A 54 -12.72 -0.75 22.16
C GLU A 54 -11.86 -1.22 23.35
N ALA A 55 -12.41 -1.10 24.56
CA ALA A 55 -11.68 -1.36 25.82
C ALA A 55 -11.20 -2.80 25.96
N GLU A 56 -11.93 -3.78 25.42
CA GLU A 56 -11.55 -5.20 25.47
C GLU A 56 -10.26 -5.48 24.67
N TRP A 57 -10.10 -4.81 23.54
CA TRP A 57 -8.91 -4.94 22.69
C TRP A 57 -7.71 -4.19 23.24
N LEU A 58 -7.95 -3.05 23.91
CA LEU A 58 -6.88 -2.28 24.52
C LEU A 58 -6.08 -3.11 25.52
N GLY A 59 -6.76 -3.89 26.37
CA GLY A 59 -6.08 -4.78 27.32
C GLY A 59 -5.21 -5.83 26.64
N PHE A 60 -5.70 -6.45 25.56
CA PHE A 60 -4.95 -7.44 24.78
C PHE A 60 -3.73 -6.82 24.08
N LEU A 61 -3.92 -5.70 23.38
CA LEU A 61 -2.85 -5.02 22.64
C LEU A 61 -1.79 -4.45 23.59
N ALA A 62 -2.20 -3.94 24.75
CA ALA A 62 -1.28 -3.50 25.79
C ALA A 62 -0.44 -4.66 26.34
N ALA A 63 -1.05 -5.83 26.58
CA ALA A 63 -0.32 -7.02 27.03
C ALA A 63 0.67 -7.52 25.96
N GLU A 64 0.29 -7.47 24.69
CA GLU A 64 1.13 -7.90 23.56
C GLU A 64 2.22 -6.88 23.17
N SER A 65 2.18 -5.65 23.66
CA SER A 65 3.10 -4.57 23.27
C SER A 65 4.57 -4.87 23.54
N SER A 66 4.86 -5.76 24.49
CA SER A 66 6.23 -6.22 24.77
C SER A 66 6.76 -7.26 23.77
N HIS A 67 5.88 -7.82 22.95
CA HIS A 67 6.20 -8.89 21.98
C HIS A 67 5.94 -8.47 20.53
N SER A 68 5.06 -7.50 20.31
CA SER A 68 4.58 -7.12 18.99
C SER A 68 4.53 -5.61 18.81
N ASP A 69 5.06 -5.16 17.68
CA ASP A 69 4.85 -3.79 17.19
C ASP A 69 3.80 -3.78 16.07
N TYR A 70 3.02 -2.71 16.02
CA TYR A 70 1.97 -2.50 15.02
C TYR A 70 2.26 -1.24 14.20
N PHE A 71 2.11 -1.33 12.88
CA PHE A 71 2.32 -0.22 11.96
C PHE A 71 1.14 -0.09 11.00
N LEU A 72 0.66 1.12 10.78
CA LEU A 72 -0.17 1.44 9.63
C LEU A 72 0.75 1.77 8.44
N LEU A 73 0.57 1.05 7.34
CA LEU A 73 1.21 1.34 6.06
C LEU A 73 0.12 1.70 5.04
N SER A 74 0.24 2.86 4.39
CA SER A 74 -0.70 3.38 3.40
C SER A 74 0.01 3.79 2.12
N VAL A 75 -0.55 3.42 0.97
CA VAL A 75 -0.03 3.77 -0.36
C VAL A 75 -1.18 4.05 -1.32
N THR A 76 -1.03 5.06 -2.18
CA THR A 76 -1.99 5.38 -3.23
C THR A 76 -1.39 5.04 -4.60
N CYS A 77 -2.13 4.29 -5.41
CA CYS A 77 -1.81 4.05 -6.81
C CYS A 77 -2.79 4.79 -7.69
N ALA A 78 -2.30 5.49 -8.70
CA ALA A 78 -3.10 6.28 -9.61
C ALA A 78 -2.97 5.74 -11.03
N PHE A 79 -4.10 5.50 -11.69
CA PHE A 79 -4.17 4.99 -13.06
C PHE A 79 -4.68 6.08 -13.99
N ARG A 80 -3.89 6.39 -15.02
CA ARG A 80 -4.17 7.49 -15.94
C ARG A 80 -4.77 6.98 -17.26
N PRO A 81 -5.69 7.75 -17.88
CA PRO A 81 -6.29 7.38 -19.15
C PRO A 81 -5.21 7.26 -20.24
N PRO A 82 -5.36 6.30 -21.18
CA PRO A 82 -4.44 6.16 -22.29
C PRO A 82 -4.59 7.31 -23.30
N ALA A 83 -3.46 7.86 -23.78
CA ALA A 83 -3.49 8.78 -24.92
C ALA A 83 -3.88 8.07 -26.23
N ASN A 84 -3.55 6.78 -26.37
CA ASN A 84 -3.76 5.96 -27.56
C ASN A 84 -5.05 5.12 -27.53
N GLY A 85 -5.85 5.22 -26.46
CA GLY A 85 -7.06 4.45 -26.28
C GLY A 85 -6.91 3.02 -25.75
N ASP A 86 -5.69 2.50 -25.53
CA ASP A 86 -5.48 1.13 -25.00
C ASP A 86 -5.78 1.06 -23.49
N PRO A 87 -6.91 0.46 -23.04
CA PRO A 87 -7.31 0.48 -21.64
C PRO A 87 -6.52 -0.55 -20.82
N PHE A 88 -6.45 -0.30 -19.52
CA PHE A 88 -6.08 -1.32 -18.55
C PHE A 88 -7.20 -2.37 -18.46
N ALA A 89 -6.84 -3.65 -18.55
CA ALA A 89 -7.74 -4.77 -18.28
C ALA A 89 -7.79 -5.10 -16.78
N ASP A 90 -6.62 -5.14 -16.15
CA ASP A 90 -6.43 -5.38 -14.73
C ASP A 90 -5.13 -4.75 -14.24
N ALA A 91 -5.01 -4.62 -12.92
CA ALA A 91 -3.81 -4.22 -12.22
C ALA A 91 -3.66 -4.97 -10.90
N ALA A 92 -2.45 -4.94 -10.36
CA ALA A 92 -2.14 -5.50 -9.07
C ALA A 92 -1.17 -4.62 -8.29
N VAL A 93 -1.40 -4.54 -6.99
CA VAL A 93 -0.48 -3.94 -6.03
C VAL A 93 -0.20 -5.00 -4.97
N GLY A 94 1.04 -5.48 -4.91
CA GLY A 94 1.49 -6.47 -3.95
C GLY A 94 2.50 -5.88 -2.98
N VAL A 95 2.46 -6.34 -1.74
CA VAL A 95 3.44 -5.98 -0.71
C VAL A 95 4.00 -7.27 -0.14
N LEU A 96 5.32 -7.38 -0.12
CA LEU A 96 6.02 -8.46 0.57
C LEU A 96 6.63 -7.89 1.86
N LEU A 97 6.17 -8.38 3.00
CA LEU A 97 6.59 -8.00 4.33
C LEU A 97 7.69 -8.94 4.80
N GLU A 98 8.84 -8.37 5.18
CA GLU A 98 9.99 -9.14 5.61
C GLU A 98 10.67 -8.53 6.83
N SER A 99 11.15 -9.40 7.70
CA SER A 99 12.17 -9.09 8.69
C SER A 99 13.44 -9.84 8.29
N PRO A 100 14.41 -9.16 7.63
CA PRO A 100 15.61 -9.80 7.10
C PRO A 100 16.36 -10.58 8.18
N GLY A 101 16.72 -11.83 7.85
CA GLY A 101 17.45 -12.72 8.76
C GLY A 101 16.62 -13.36 9.87
N GLN A 102 15.31 -13.12 9.93
CA GLN A 102 14.42 -13.80 10.86
C GLN A 102 13.85 -15.10 10.27
N PRO A 103 13.52 -16.10 11.13
CA PRO A 103 12.80 -17.29 10.70
C PRO A 103 11.35 -16.98 10.26
N ALA A 104 10.73 -17.92 9.55
CA ALA A 104 9.40 -17.77 8.94
C ALA A 104 8.30 -17.40 9.95
N ASP A 105 8.35 -17.93 11.17
CA ASP A 105 7.40 -17.68 12.26
C ASP A 105 7.54 -16.29 12.91
N ARG A 106 8.63 -15.57 12.59
CA ARG A 106 8.87 -14.20 13.05
C ARG A 106 8.76 -13.16 11.94
N GLN A 107 8.35 -13.59 10.74
CA GLN A 107 8.09 -12.66 9.65
C GLN A 107 6.89 -11.77 9.97
N PRO A 108 6.93 -10.50 9.58
CA PRO A 108 5.83 -9.57 9.78
C PRO A 108 4.64 -9.97 8.90
N ILE A 109 3.43 -9.84 9.44
CA ILE A 109 2.20 -10.18 8.72
C ILE A 109 1.30 -8.98 8.54
N ALA A 110 0.53 -9.00 7.45
CA ALA A 110 -0.57 -8.09 7.21
C ALA A 110 -1.75 -8.48 8.12
N TRP A 111 -1.66 -8.07 9.37
CA TRP A 111 -2.71 -8.32 10.36
C TRP A 111 -4.09 -7.82 9.89
N SER A 112 -4.09 -6.78 9.06
CA SER A 112 -5.26 -6.21 8.41
C SER A 112 -4.94 -5.69 7.02
N ILE A 113 -5.89 -5.76 6.10
CA ILE A 113 -5.81 -5.08 4.80
C ILE A 113 -7.11 -4.34 4.46
N SER A 114 -6.99 -3.23 3.72
CA SER A 114 -8.13 -2.50 3.17
C SER A 114 -7.75 -1.82 1.85
N PRO A 115 -8.66 -1.81 0.85
CA PRO A 115 -9.98 -2.47 0.86
C PRO A 115 -9.87 -4.00 0.72
N LYS A 116 -10.79 -4.77 1.35
CA LYS A 116 -10.88 -6.21 1.08
C LYS A 116 -11.65 -6.52 -0.19
N LYS A 117 -12.78 -5.84 -0.39
CA LYS A 117 -13.58 -5.92 -1.61
C LYS A 117 -14.22 -4.58 -1.89
N ARG A 118 -14.27 -4.20 -3.16
CA ARG A 118 -15.03 -3.03 -3.62
C ARG A 118 -15.58 -3.27 -5.02
N SER A 119 -16.81 -2.85 -5.27
CA SER A 119 -17.49 -3.00 -6.57
C SER A 119 -17.38 -1.77 -7.49
N HIS A 120 -16.93 -0.63 -6.97
CA HIS A 120 -16.77 0.63 -7.72
C HIS A 120 -15.54 1.44 -7.26
N PRO A 121 -14.98 2.34 -8.09
CA PRO A 121 -13.93 3.27 -7.68
C PRO A 121 -14.42 4.25 -6.61
N MET A 122 -13.53 4.73 -5.74
CA MET A 122 -13.83 5.80 -4.77
C MET A 122 -12.84 6.95 -4.88
N GLU A 123 -13.26 8.13 -4.44
CA GLU A 123 -12.35 9.28 -4.30
C GLU A 123 -11.32 9.05 -3.19
N ARG A 124 -10.19 9.76 -3.32
CA ARG A 124 -9.06 9.67 -2.40
C ARG A 124 -9.48 10.05 -0.98
N ALA A 125 -9.40 9.10 -0.05
CA ALA A 125 -9.59 9.36 1.37
C ALA A 125 -8.29 9.92 2.00
N THR A 126 -8.41 11.03 2.73
CA THR A 126 -7.32 11.62 3.55
C THR A 126 -7.37 11.16 5.01
N THR A 127 -8.44 10.45 5.39
CA THR A 127 -8.66 9.95 6.75
C THR A 127 -8.84 8.44 6.72
N VAL A 128 -8.11 7.75 7.59
CA VAL A 128 -8.24 6.30 7.79
C VAL A 128 -9.00 6.04 9.08
N GLY A 129 -10.10 5.31 8.98
CA GLY A 129 -10.86 4.86 10.15
C GLY A 129 -10.35 3.52 10.66
N LEU A 130 -9.88 3.49 11.91
CA LEU A 130 -9.55 2.26 12.63
C LEU A 130 -10.78 1.76 13.42
N THR A 131 -11.02 0.45 13.40
CA THR A 131 -11.90 -0.28 14.34
C THR A 131 -11.13 -1.40 15.01
N ALA A 132 -11.60 -1.90 16.16
CA ALA A 132 -10.80 -2.79 17.00
C ALA A 132 -10.89 -4.28 16.62
N LYS A 133 -11.87 -4.63 15.78
CA LYS A 133 -11.59 -5.62 14.73
C LYS A 133 -10.49 -4.98 13.90
N LEU A 134 -9.23 -5.32 14.12
CA LEU A 134 -8.07 -4.81 13.39
C LEU A 134 -8.20 -5.06 11.86
N ALA A 135 -9.10 -4.31 11.26
CA ALA A 135 -9.77 -4.27 9.98
C ALA A 135 -10.12 -2.80 9.86
N ILE A 136 -9.37 -2.07 9.04
CA ILE A 136 -9.70 -0.69 8.69
C ILE A 136 -11.14 -0.69 8.16
N VAL A 137 -11.94 0.29 8.59
CA VAL A 137 -13.37 0.33 8.25
C VAL A 137 -13.54 0.30 6.74
N GLU A 138 -14.21 -0.74 6.25
CA GLU A 138 -14.76 -0.77 4.91
C GLU A 138 -15.83 0.33 4.82
N SER A 139 -15.72 1.21 3.83
CA SER A 139 -16.81 2.06 3.40
C SER A 139 -18.03 1.17 3.13
N THR A 140 -19.04 1.22 4.00
CA THR A 140 -20.28 0.45 3.88
C THR A 140 -20.91 0.70 2.53
N LEU A 141 -20.88 -0.32 1.69
CA LEU A 141 -21.39 -0.32 0.35
C LEU A 141 -22.81 -0.90 0.44
N GLU A 142 -23.84 -0.07 0.23
CA GLU A 142 -25.22 -0.54 0.16
C GLU A 142 -25.37 -1.53 -1.00
N VAL A 143 -25.63 -2.80 -0.66
CA VAL A 143 -25.84 -3.89 -1.62
C VAL A 143 -27.30 -3.91 -2.05
N THR A 144 -27.61 -3.34 -3.21
CA THR A 144 -28.88 -3.62 -3.89
C THR A 144 -28.79 -5.00 -4.55
N ARG A 145 -29.41 -6.02 -3.93
CA ARG A 145 -29.55 -7.36 -4.52
C ARG A 145 -30.43 -7.28 -5.78
N GLY A 146 -29.82 -7.42 -6.95
CA GLY A 146 -30.49 -7.59 -8.23
C GLY A 146 -29.61 -8.36 -9.21
N GLN A 147 -30.12 -9.50 -9.67
CA GLN A 147 -29.53 -10.48 -10.59
C GLN A 147 -28.44 -9.96 -11.55
N GLY A 148 -27.20 -10.37 -11.30
CA GLY A 148 -26.04 -10.16 -12.18
C GLY A 148 -24.80 -10.78 -11.53
N ARG A 149 -23.87 -11.32 -12.31
CA ARG A 149 -22.58 -11.79 -11.80
C ARG A 149 -21.89 -10.62 -11.10
N GLU A 150 -21.56 -10.76 -9.82
CA GLU A 150 -20.94 -9.69 -9.04
C GLU A 150 -19.55 -9.38 -9.62
N GLU A 151 -19.39 -8.20 -10.23
CA GLU A 151 -18.11 -7.71 -10.75
C GLU A 151 -17.45 -6.84 -9.68
N PHE A 152 -16.39 -7.36 -9.06
CA PHE A 152 -15.57 -6.59 -8.12
C PHE A 152 -14.54 -5.75 -8.89
N PHE A 153 -14.46 -4.48 -8.53
CA PHE A 153 -13.45 -3.54 -9.01
C PHE A 153 -12.12 -3.75 -8.29
N VAL A 154 -12.13 -3.99 -6.97
CA VAL A 154 -10.93 -4.29 -6.16
C VAL A 154 -11.18 -5.51 -5.27
N ILE A 155 -10.19 -6.40 -5.16
CA ILE A 155 -10.16 -7.52 -4.22
C ILE A 155 -8.79 -7.55 -3.53
N GLY A 156 -8.77 -7.40 -2.21
CA GLY A 156 -7.62 -7.61 -1.35
C GLY A 156 -7.53 -9.07 -0.86
N MET A 157 -6.32 -9.59 -0.80
CA MET A 157 -5.97 -10.96 -0.40
C MET A 157 -4.72 -10.94 0.49
N GLY A 158 -4.44 -12.06 1.19
CA GLY A 158 -3.26 -12.18 2.05
C GLY A 158 -3.39 -11.49 3.41
N GLU A 159 -4.62 -11.29 3.92
CA GLU A 159 -4.78 -10.93 5.33
C GLU A 159 -4.27 -12.08 6.20
N ARG A 160 -3.46 -11.74 7.20
CA ARG A 160 -2.67 -12.63 8.06
C ARG A 160 -1.50 -13.32 7.38
N ASP A 161 -1.13 -12.87 6.19
CA ASP A 161 0.05 -13.36 5.48
C ASP A 161 1.14 -12.28 5.35
N SER A 162 2.34 -12.69 4.95
CA SER A 162 3.47 -11.79 4.71
C SER A 162 3.44 -11.18 3.30
N ASP A 163 2.59 -11.66 2.39
CA ASP A 163 2.53 -11.24 0.98
C ASP A 163 1.15 -10.70 0.54
N PRO A 164 0.53 -9.75 1.28
CA PRO A 164 -0.77 -9.21 0.91
C PRO A 164 -0.78 -8.56 -0.48
N GLU A 165 -1.93 -8.66 -1.13
CA GLU A 165 -2.09 -8.19 -2.50
C GLU A 165 -3.50 -7.69 -2.81
N TRP A 166 -3.57 -6.62 -3.59
CA TRP A 166 -4.80 -6.13 -4.20
C TRP A 166 -4.82 -6.38 -5.69
N ARG A 167 -5.92 -6.97 -6.18
CA ARG A 167 -6.24 -7.09 -7.60
C ARG A 167 -7.32 -6.11 -7.95
N ILE A 168 -7.03 -5.27 -8.93
CA ILE A 168 -7.95 -4.29 -9.49
C ILE A 168 -8.36 -4.75 -10.89
N LYS A 169 -9.64 -4.73 -11.21
CA LYS A 169 -10.16 -5.13 -12.52
C LYS A 169 -11.06 -4.05 -13.09
N ALA A 170 -10.87 -3.75 -14.37
CA ALA A 170 -11.87 -2.99 -15.10
C ALA A 170 -13.18 -3.78 -15.13
N THR A 171 -14.29 -3.12 -14.84
CA THR A 171 -15.64 -3.71 -14.94
C THR A 171 -16.34 -3.17 -16.17
N SER A 172 -17.48 -3.76 -16.52
CA SER A 172 -18.33 -3.26 -17.61
C SER A 172 -18.77 -1.80 -17.42
N ARG A 173 -18.79 -1.32 -16.17
CA ARG A 173 -19.24 0.03 -15.79
C ARG A 173 -18.11 0.99 -15.45
N HIS A 174 -16.94 0.46 -15.08
CA HIS A 174 -15.84 1.24 -14.55
C HIS A 174 -14.52 0.83 -15.21
N ALA A 175 -13.97 1.74 -16.00
CA ALA A 175 -12.59 1.64 -16.45
C ALA A 175 -11.65 1.78 -15.25
N LEU A 176 -10.47 1.16 -15.36
CA LEU A 176 -9.42 1.26 -14.34
C LEU A 176 -8.68 2.59 -14.52
N ILE A 177 -9.32 3.66 -14.04
CA ILE A 177 -8.85 5.06 -14.10
C ILE A 177 -9.17 5.72 -12.75
N GLY A 178 -8.24 6.54 -12.27
CA GLY A 178 -8.38 7.25 -11.00
C GLY A 178 -7.38 6.77 -9.96
N ASP A 179 -7.57 7.23 -8.73
CA ASP A 179 -6.67 6.99 -7.62
C ASP A 179 -7.29 5.94 -6.68
N GLU A 180 -6.48 4.99 -6.22
CA GLU A 180 -6.89 3.93 -5.30
C GLU A 180 -5.89 3.86 -4.14
N THR A 181 -6.40 3.91 -2.92
CA THR A 181 -5.58 3.87 -1.70
C THR A 181 -5.68 2.49 -1.06
N PHE A 182 -4.52 1.89 -0.83
CA PHE A 182 -4.34 0.61 -0.17
C PHE A 182 -3.71 0.84 1.19
N THR A 183 -4.27 0.19 2.20
CA THR A 183 -3.82 0.31 3.58
C THR A 183 -3.70 -1.06 4.21
N LEU A 184 -2.69 -1.26 5.05
CA LEU A 184 -2.54 -2.45 5.85
C LEU A 184 -2.07 -2.10 7.27
N ILE A 185 -2.52 -2.91 8.23
CA ILE A 185 -1.93 -2.94 9.56
C ILE A 185 -0.93 -4.09 9.57
N VAL A 186 0.33 -3.78 9.78
CA VAL A 186 1.41 -4.75 9.91
C VAL A 186 1.57 -5.08 11.39
N LYS A 187 1.56 -6.37 11.73
CA LYS A 187 2.03 -6.88 13.02
C LYS A 187 3.43 -7.45 12.81
N ALA A 188 4.39 -6.99 13.61
CA ALA A 188 5.76 -7.46 13.58
C ALA A 188 6.25 -7.84 14.97
N THR A 189 7.31 -8.64 15.05
CA THR A 189 7.95 -8.90 16.35
C THR A 189 8.57 -7.61 16.89
N ALA A 190 8.38 -7.34 18.19
CA ALA A 190 8.96 -6.18 18.86
C ALA A 190 10.48 -6.08 18.63
N ASP A 191 10.98 -4.86 18.47
CA ASP A 191 12.41 -4.53 18.25
C ASP A 191 13.11 -5.16 17.02
N VAL A 192 12.39 -5.87 16.14
CA VAL A 192 12.94 -6.45 14.91
C VAL A 192 12.74 -5.53 13.69
N PRO A 193 13.77 -5.26 12.86
CA PRO A 193 13.61 -4.49 11.61
C PRO A 193 12.54 -5.08 10.69
N VAL A 194 11.76 -4.20 10.04
CA VAL A 194 10.67 -4.58 9.13
C VAL A 194 10.80 -3.81 7.84
N GLN A 195 10.78 -4.54 6.73
CA GLN A 195 10.77 -4.02 5.37
C GLN A 195 9.48 -4.43 4.67
N ALA A 196 8.94 -3.52 3.86
CA ALA A 196 7.89 -3.81 2.90
C ALA A 196 8.43 -3.59 1.49
N HIS A 197 8.32 -4.62 0.65
CA HIS A 197 8.72 -4.59 -0.75
C HIS A 197 7.48 -4.46 -1.63
N MET A 198 7.37 -3.31 -2.30
CA MET A 198 6.25 -2.99 -3.17
C MET A 198 6.43 -3.63 -4.54
N THR A 199 5.32 -4.11 -5.10
CA THR A 199 5.21 -4.49 -6.50
C THR A 199 3.94 -3.90 -7.10
N VAL A 200 4.05 -3.42 -8.34
CA VAL A 200 2.89 -2.98 -9.12
C VAL A 200 2.95 -3.67 -10.47
N ALA A 201 1.82 -4.19 -10.94
CA ALA A 201 1.68 -4.81 -12.25
C ALA A 201 0.38 -4.36 -12.90
N ALA A 202 0.34 -4.40 -14.23
CA ALA A 202 -0.86 -4.09 -14.98
C ALA A 202 -0.92 -4.88 -16.28
N THR A 203 -2.11 -5.25 -16.70
CA THR A 203 -2.38 -5.84 -18.00
C THR A 203 -3.05 -4.80 -18.88
N ILE A 204 -2.44 -4.48 -20.03
CA ILE A 204 -3.01 -3.51 -20.99
C ILE A 204 -3.60 -4.28 -22.17
N LYS A 205 -4.81 -3.87 -22.59
CA LYS A 205 -5.46 -4.39 -23.79
C LYS A 205 -5.06 -3.54 -24.99
N HIS A 206 -4.06 -3.99 -25.74
CA HIS A 206 -3.65 -3.38 -26.99
C HIS A 206 -4.56 -3.80 -28.13
N HIS A 207 -4.95 -2.85 -28.97
CA HIS A 207 -5.80 -3.12 -30.14
C HIS A 207 -5.23 -4.17 -31.09
N ARG A 208 -3.91 -4.17 -31.31
CA ARG A 208 -3.22 -5.06 -32.25
C ARG A 208 -2.65 -6.33 -31.63
N PHE A 209 -2.31 -6.30 -30.35
CA PHE A 209 -1.51 -7.35 -29.71
C PHE A 209 -2.24 -8.09 -28.58
N GLY A 210 -3.50 -7.75 -28.33
CA GLY A 210 -4.30 -8.37 -27.29
C GLY A 210 -3.86 -7.92 -25.89
N LEU A 211 -3.89 -8.83 -24.93
CA LEU A 211 -3.51 -8.54 -23.54
C LEU A 211 -2.00 -8.71 -23.36
N ILE A 212 -1.33 -7.66 -22.90
CA ILE A 212 0.10 -7.69 -22.58
C ILE A 212 0.29 -7.36 -21.10
N PRO A 213 0.98 -8.23 -20.32
CA PRO A 213 1.31 -7.97 -18.94
C PRO A 213 2.56 -7.09 -18.82
N TYR A 214 2.49 -6.14 -17.89
CA TYR A 214 3.57 -5.23 -17.54
C TYR A 214 3.83 -5.28 -16.03
N ARG A 215 5.09 -5.03 -15.65
CA ARG A 215 5.49 -4.80 -14.27
C ARG A 215 6.09 -3.42 -14.13
N ALA A 216 5.81 -2.75 -13.03
CA ALA A 216 6.41 -1.47 -12.74
C ALA A 216 7.92 -1.59 -12.46
N ASP A 217 8.69 -0.71 -13.08
CA ASP A 217 10.07 -0.41 -12.73
C ASP A 217 10.06 0.65 -11.61
N LEU A 218 9.97 0.19 -10.37
CA LEU A 218 9.87 1.07 -9.21
C LEU A 218 11.26 1.61 -8.82
N PRO A 219 11.43 2.91 -8.56
CA PRO A 219 12.65 3.43 -7.94
C PRO A 219 12.82 2.83 -6.53
N ALA A 220 14.06 2.74 -6.04
CA ALA A 220 14.37 2.08 -4.76
C ALA A 220 13.58 2.66 -3.57
N THR A 221 13.32 3.97 -3.58
CA THR A 221 12.54 4.70 -2.56
C THR A 221 11.07 4.30 -2.50
N LEU A 222 10.50 3.78 -3.59
CA LEU A 222 9.13 3.27 -3.65
C LEU A 222 9.09 1.75 -3.57
N ARG A 223 10.17 1.07 -3.98
CA ARG A 223 10.28 -0.38 -3.99
C ARG A 223 10.45 -0.97 -2.60
N THR A 224 11.24 -0.35 -1.74
CA THR A 224 11.53 -0.86 -0.39
C THR A 224 11.26 0.21 0.64
N ILE A 225 10.34 -0.09 1.55
CA ILE A 225 9.89 0.79 2.61
C ILE A 225 10.39 0.22 3.93
N ASP A 226 11.09 1.03 4.70
CA ASP A 226 11.52 0.67 6.05
C ASP A 226 10.44 1.13 7.03
N LEU A 227 9.79 0.18 7.70
CA LEU A 227 8.65 0.49 8.57
C LEU A 227 9.10 1.07 9.92
N ARG A 228 10.38 0.95 10.25
CA ARG A 228 10.95 1.41 11.53
C ARG A 228 11.96 2.52 11.37
N ARG A 229 12.07 3.14 10.18
CA ARG A 229 12.79 4.39 10.04
C ARG A 229 12.08 5.46 10.86
N ARG A 230 12.60 5.64 12.07
CA ARG A 230 12.43 6.79 12.91
C ARG A 230 12.73 8.02 12.04
N THR A 231 11.72 8.82 11.77
CA THR A 231 11.94 10.20 11.32
C THR A 231 12.60 10.90 12.49
N ASP A 232 13.93 10.81 12.60
CA ASP A 232 14.64 11.71 13.49
C ASP A 232 14.39 13.13 12.98
N PRO A 233 13.86 14.05 13.80
CA PRO A 233 13.93 15.45 13.45
C PRO A 233 15.41 15.80 13.36
N LEU A 234 15.81 16.27 12.18
CA LEU A 234 17.06 16.97 11.93
C LEU A 234 17.23 18.08 12.97
N ASN A 235 17.93 17.79 14.06
CA ASN A 235 18.61 18.81 14.86
C ASN A 235 20.09 18.70 14.52
N GLY A 236 20.40 19.19 13.32
CA GLY A 236 21.74 19.49 12.91
C GLY A 236 22.25 20.66 13.74
N ASP A 237 23.18 20.33 14.62
CA ASP A 237 24.41 21.08 14.89
C ASP A 237 24.46 22.50 14.29
N ALA A 238 24.28 23.51 15.14
CA ALA A 238 24.68 24.88 14.86
C ALA A 238 25.40 25.45 16.09
N GLY A 239 26.74 25.43 16.04
CA GLY A 239 27.52 26.52 16.62
C GLY A 239 28.56 26.15 17.68
N ALA A 240 29.54 25.31 17.35
CA ALA A 240 30.88 25.53 17.89
C ALA A 240 31.57 26.65 17.11
N ALA A 241 31.96 27.72 17.82
CA ALA A 241 33.25 28.41 17.74
C ALA A 241 33.19 29.97 17.71
N SER A 242 33.58 30.54 18.84
CA SER A 242 34.66 31.53 19.00
C SER A 242 34.33 33.01 19.27
N ARG A 243 35.21 33.54 20.15
CA ARG A 243 35.62 34.95 20.43
C ARG A 243 34.88 35.57 21.63
N THR A 244 35.52 36.15 22.65
CA THR A 244 36.91 36.63 22.81
C THR A 244 37.15 36.98 24.29
N SER A 245 38.40 36.84 24.74
CA SER A 245 38.94 37.47 25.96
C SER A 245 38.66 38.98 26.03
N GLY A 246 38.56 39.52 27.24
CA GLY A 246 38.73 40.97 27.46
C GLY A 246 38.37 41.47 28.87
N VAL A 247 39.40 41.50 29.73
CA VAL A 247 39.60 42.31 30.96
C VAL A 247 38.73 42.00 32.18
#